data_AF-A0A1F9ZCZ4-F1
#
_entry.id   AF-A0A1F9ZCZ4-F1
#
_cell.length_a   1.000
_cell.length_b   1.000
_cell.length_c   1.000
_cell.angle_alpha   90.00
_cell.angle_beta   90.00
_cell.angle_gamma   90.00
#
_symmetry.space_group_name_H-M   'P 1'
#
loop_
_entity.id
_entity.type
_entity.pdbx_description
1 polymer ?
#
loop_
_entity_poly.entity_id
_entity_poly.type
_entity_poly.pdbx_seq_one_letter_code
_entity_poly.pdbx_strand_id
1 'polypeptide(L)'
;MPVDDIVSEIEGYTFVERGRRCAACGEEFIPEDESQRMIKVARRLGIWGEPLKLRRKLSRSGRGTVLRIPADIERSLGLRGEEEVSVSKVGRKIIIEVLG
;
A
#
# COMPACT_ATOMS: atom_id res chain seq x y z
N MET A 1 14.66 -20.55 -18.05
CA MET A 1 13.55 -20.81 -19.00
C MET A 1 12.53 -19.71 -18.85
N PRO A 2 11.97 -19.17 -19.95
CA PRO A 2 10.85 -18.23 -19.87
C PRO A 2 9.62 -18.90 -19.23
N VAL A 3 8.88 -18.14 -18.43
CA VAL A 3 7.67 -18.58 -17.73
C VAL A 3 6.66 -17.42 -17.67
N ASP A 4 5.38 -17.74 -17.50
CA ASP A 4 4.26 -16.79 -17.48
C ASP A 4 3.32 -17.00 -16.28
N ASP A 5 3.82 -17.66 -15.25
CA ASP A 5 3.09 -18.12 -14.06
C ASP A 5 3.73 -17.63 -12.75
N ILE A 6 4.60 -16.62 -12.79
CA ILE A 6 5.20 -16.04 -11.57
C ILE A 6 4.12 -15.23 -10.86
N VAL A 7 3.92 -15.49 -9.57
CA VAL A 7 2.86 -14.86 -8.77
C VAL A 7 3.42 -13.84 -7.81
N SER A 8 2.92 -12.61 -7.89
CA SER A 8 3.20 -11.53 -6.94
C SER A 8 1.91 -11.10 -6.23
N GLU A 9 1.98 -10.83 -4.93
CA GLU A 9 0.84 -10.34 -4.14
C GLU A 9 1.09 -8.93 -3.60
N ILE A 10 0.13 -8.03 -3.84
CA ILE A 10 0.15 -6.64 -3.37
C ILE A 10 -1.24 -6.28 -2.86
N GLU A 11 -1.37 -5.90 -1.58
CA GLU A 11 -2.63 -5.41 -0.99
C GLU A 11 -3.84 -6.34 -1.25
N GLY A 12 -3.62 -7.67 -1.21
CA GLY A 12 -4.66 -8.68 -1.48
C GLY A 12 -4.97 -8.93 -2.96
N TYR A 13 -4.25 -8.28 -3.89
CA TYR A 13 -4.31 -8.55 -5.32
C TYR A 13 -3.20 -9.50 -5.75
N THR A 14 -3.59 -10.52 -6.51
CA THR A 14 -2.66 -11.46 -7.14
C THR A 14 -2.35 -10.99 -8.56
N PHE A 15 -1.07 -10.79 -8.84
CA PHE A 15 -0.53 -10.49 -10.16
C PHE A 15 0.14 -11.73 -10.73
N VAL A 16 -0.18 -12.06 -11.97
CA VAL A 16 0.48 -13.13 -12.73
C VAL A 16 1.41 -12.47 -13.74
N GLU A 17 2.71 -12.71 -13.60
CA GLU A 17 3.77 -12.01 -14.30
C GLU A 17 4.59 -12.95 -15.19
N ARG A 18 5.10 -12.38 -16.29
CA ARG A 18 6.03 -13.08 -17.17
C ARG A 18 7.45 -12.86 -16.67
N GLY A 19 8.26 -13.90 -16.72
CA GLY A 19 9.66 -13.80 -16.32
C GLY A 19 10.49 -15.00 -16.73
N ARG A 20 11.51 -15.27 -15.94
CA ARG A 20 12.46 -16.36 -16.17
C ARG A 20 12.60 -17.18 -14.90
N ARG A 21 12.56 -18.50 -15.03
CA ARG A 21 12.85 -19.45 -13.95
C ARG A 21 14.16 -20.18 -14.25
N CYS A 22 15.09 -20.22 -13.31
CA CYS A 22 16.34 -20.95 -13.47
C CYS A 22 16.04 -22.46 -13.53
N ALA A 23 16.52 -23.14 -14.57
CA ALA A 23 16.29 -24.58 -14.71
C ALA A 23 17.13 -25.43 -13.73
N ALA A 24 18.17 -24.85 -13.13
CA ALA A 24 19.07 -25.54 -12.20
C ALA A 24 18.68 -25.35 -10.74
N CYS A 25 18.28 -24.14 -10.33
CA CYS A 25 17.95 -23.82 -8.93
C CYS A 25 16.49 -23.40 -8.69
N GLY A 26 15.70 -23.20 -9.74
CA GLY A 26 14.29 -22.81 -9.62
C GLY A 26 14.06 -21.32 -9.32
N GLU A 27 15.10 -20.51 -9.18
CA GLU A 27 14.97 -19.08 -8.89
C GLU A 27 14.21 -18.33 -9.98
N GLU A 28 13.28 -17.49 -9.56
CA GLU A 28 12.40 -16.70 -10.42
C GLU A 28 12.90 -15.26 -10.53
N PHE A 29 12.88 -14.75 -11.76
CA PHE A 29 13.33 -13.42 -12.09
C PHE A 29 12.30 -12.73 -12.97
N ILE A 30 11.80 -11.59 -12.50
CA ILE A 30 10.88 -10.74 -13.25
C ILE A 30 11.70 -9.64 -13.93
N PRO A 31 11.71 -9.56 -15.27
CA PRO A 31 12.34 -8.48 -16.01
C PRO A 31 11.79 -7.09 -15.62
N GLU A 32 12.62 -6.07 -15.79
CA GLU A 32 12.26 -4.69 -15.42
C GLU A 32 11.01 -4.18 -16.16
N ASP A 33 10.84 -4.53 -17.44
CA ASP A 33 9.70 -4.13 -18.25
C ASP A 33 8.38 -4.72 -17.75
N GLU A 34 8.38 -5.97 -17.27
CA GLU A 34 7.20 -6.57 -16.64
C GLU A 34 6.94 -6.01 -15.24
N SER A 35 7.99 -5.78 -14.45
CA SER A 35 7.88 -5.07 -13.17
C SER A 35 7.21 -3.70 -13.36
N GLN A 36 7.61 -2.93 -14.38
CA GLN A 36 7.01 -1.64 -14.70
C GLN A 36 5.56 -1.76 -15.17
N ARG A 37 5.18 -2.85 -15.83
CA ARG A 37 3.79 -3.13 -16.22
C ARG A 37 2.93 -3.39 -14.99
N MET A 38 3.39 -4.23 -14.07
CA MET A 38 2.70 -4.48 -12.79
C MET A 38 2.52 -3.17 -12.02
N ILE A 39 3.58 -2.36 -11.88
CA ILE A 39 3.51 -1.05 -11.22
C ILE A 39 2.46 -0.14 -11.86
N LYS A 40 2.38 -0.07 -13.20
CA LYS A 40 1.36 0.73 -13.90
C LYS A 40 -0.06 0.23 -13.60
N VAL A 41 -0.27 -1.09 -13.56
CA VAL A 41 -1.58 -1.68 -13.23
C VAL A 41 -1.92 -1.39 -11.77
N ALA A 42 -0.99 -1.63 -10.85
CA ALA A 42 -1.14 -1.35 -9.44
C ALA A 42 -1.43 0.14 -9.16
N ARG A 43 -0.81 1.07 -9.89
CA ARG A 43 -1.13 2.51 -9.83
C ARG A 43 -2.54 2.83 -10.32
N ARG A 44 -2.97 2.21 -11.42
CA ARG A 44 -4.35 2.37 -11.94
C ARG A 44 -5.40 1.83 -10.98
N LEU A 45 -5.08 0.74 -10.28
CA LEU A 45 -5.93 0.15 -9.25
C LEU A 45 -5.87 0.90 -7.91
N GLY A 46 -5.03 1.94 -7.79
CA GLY A 46 -4.87 2.71 -6.56
C GLY A 46 -4.14 1.97 -5.43
N ILE A 47 -3.67 0.75 -5.67
CA ILE A 47 -2.96 -0.07 -4.68
C ILE A 47 -1.45 0.22 -4.64
N TRP A 48 -0.90 0.80 -5.71
CA TRP A 48 0.49 1.24 -5.72
C TRP A 48 0.59 2.57 -4.97
N GLY A 49 0.69 2.47 -3.66
CA GLY A 49 0.80 3.62 -2.78
C GLY A 49 2.05 4.42 -3.07
N GLU A 50 1.90 5.66 -3.54
CA GLU A 50 2.87 6.67 -3.13
C GLU A 50 2.66 6.87 -1.62
N PRO A 51 3.67 6.66 -0.76
CA PRO A 51 3.54 7.08 0.61
C PRO A 51 3.40 8.60 0.57
N LEU A 52 2.18 9.09 0.77
CA LEU A 52 1.89 10.50 1.05
C LEU A 52 2.60 10.87 2.35
N LYS A 53 3.91 11.15 2.26
CA LYS A 53 4.73 11.63 3.38
C LYS A 53 4.43 13.10 3.62
N LEU A 54 3.20 13.37 4.04
CA LEU A 54 2.77 14.70 4.43
C LEU A 54 3.28 14.99 5.84
N ARG A 55 4.19 15.97 5.97
CA ARG A 55 4.62 16.46 7.28
C ARG A 55 3.54 17.38 7.87
N ARG A 56 3.01 17.03 9.04
CA ARG A 56 2.02 17.83 9.77
C ARG A 56 2.44 18.02 11.22
N LYS A 57 2.07 19.17 11.79
CA LYS A 57 2.17 19.40 13.24
C LYS A 57 0.97 18.75 13.92
N LEU A 58 1.22 18.13 15.06
CA LEU A 58 0.16 17.73 15.97
C LEU A 58 -0.48 18.98 16.57
N SER A 59 -1.81 18.95 16.69
CA SER A 59 -2.59 20.00 17.34
C SER A 59 -3.08 19.54 18.71
N ARG A 60 -3.53 20.48 19.55
CA ARG A 60 -4.10 20.21 20.87
C ARG A 60 -5.57 20.57 20.85
N SER A 61 -6.42 19.70 21.38
CA SER A 61 -7.83 19.98 21.60
C SER A 61 -8.21 19.52 23.00
N GLY A 62 -8.60 20.46 23.86
CA GLY A 62 -8.79 20.23 25.28
C GLY A 62 -7.56 19.57 25.92
N ARG A 63 -7.75 18.39 26.53
CA ARG A 63 -6.66 17.62 27.13
C ARG A 63 -5.96 16.67 26.14
N GLY A 64 -6.50 16.50 24.93
CA GLY A 64 -6.05 15.53 23.92
C GLY A 64 -5.13 16.11 22.84
N THR A 65 -4.50 15.21 22.10
CA THR A 65 -3.70 15.51 20.91
C THR A 65 -4.49 15.08 19.68
N VAL A 66 -4.55 15.95 18.66
CA VAL A 66 -5.33 15.73 17.45
C VAL A 66 -4.41 15.79 16.23
N LEU A 67 -4.55 14.78 15.38
CA LEU A 67 -3.99 14.75 14.03
C LEU A 67 -5.17 14.79 13.04
N ARG A 68 -5.20 15.83 12.20
CA ARG A 68 -6.18 15.91 11.12
C ARG A 68 -5.73 15.01 9.96
N ILE A 69 -6.62 14.15 9.49
CA ILE A 69 -6.40 13.39 8.26
C ILE A 69 -6.46 14.37 7.06
N PRO A 70 -5.41 14.42 6.22
CA PRO A 70 -5.40 15.21 4.99
C PRO A 70 -6.53 14.82 4.02
N ALA A 71 -7.10 15.80 3.31
CA ALA A 71 -8.29 15.62 2.46
C ALA A 71 -8.08 14.69 1.24
N ASP A 72 -6.84 14.51 0.81
CA ASP A 72 -6.44 13.51 -0.18
C ASP A 72 -6.53 12.08 0.37
N ILE A 73 -6.03 11.84 1.58
CA ILE A 73 -6.17 10.55 2.27
C ILE A 73 -7.64 10.28 2.61
N GLU A 74 -8.35 11.28 3.11
CA GLU A 74 -9.79 11.23 3.42
C GLU A 74 -10.62 10.78 2.20
N ARG A 75 -10.40 11.41 1.03
CA ARG A 75 -11.06 11.03 -0.23
C ARG A 75 -10.64 9.65 -0.72
N SER A 76 -9.36 9.31 -0.59
CA SER A 76 -8.84 8.00 -1.04
C SER A 76 -9.41 6.84 -0.22
N LEU A 77 -9.60 7.03 1.08
CA LEU A 77 -10.17 6.04 2.00
C LEU A 77 -11.71 6.13 2.08
N GLY A 78 -12.32 7.13 1.45
CA GLY A 78 -13.77 7.33 1.47
C GLY A 78 -14.33 7.68 2.84
N LEU A 79 -13.54 8.31 3.71
CA LEU A 79 -13.94 8.66 5.08
C LEU A 79 -15.02 9.75 5.07
N ARG A 80 -16.00 9.62 5.96
CA ARG A 80 -17.14 10.52 6.17
C ARG A 80 -17.15 11.16 7.55
N GLY A 81 -16.29 10.68 8.46
CA GLY A 81 -16.11 11.21 9.82
C GLY A 81 -16.92 10.48 10.89
N GLU A 82 -17.56 9.38 10.52
CA GLU A 82 -18.40 8.53 11.39
C GLU A 82 -17.83 7.12 11.55
N GLU A 83 -16.72 6.83 10.87
CA GLU A 83 -16.05 5.54 10.92
C GLU A 83 -15.45 5.27 12.29
N GLU A 84 -15.58 4.02 12.74
CA GLU A 84 -14.79 3.52 13.86
C GLU A 84 -13.38 3.21 13.39
N VAL A 85 -12.39 3.57 14.22
CA VAL A 85 -10.99 3.33 13.91
C VAL A 85 -10.29 2.65 15.08
N SER A 86 -9.39 1.72 14.76
CA SER A 86 -8.39 1.23 15.70
C SER A 86 -7.20 2.20 15.70
N VAL A 87 -6.62 2.43 16.87
CA VAL A 87 -5.37 3.19 17.01
C VAL A 87 -4.39 2.35 17.82
N SER A 88 -3.31 1.93 17.18
CA SER A 88 -2.27 1.12 17.80
C SER A 88 -0.91 1.79 17.69
N LYS A 89 0.00 1.41 18.59
CA LYS A 89 1.39 1.87 18.60
C LYS A 89 2.31 0.70 18.31
N VAL A 90 3.13 0.84 17.27
CA VAL A 90 4.19 -0.13 16.94
C VAL A 90 5.53 0.61 16.94
N GLY A 91 6.35 0.35 17.96
CA GLY A 91 7.62 1.05 18.16
C GLY A 91 7.42 2.56 18.33
N ARG A 92 7.93 3.35 17.36
CA ARG A 92 7.77 4.82 17.30
C ARG A 92 6.70 5.28 16.31
N LYS A 93 5.87 4.36 15.80
CA LYS A 93 4.81 4.65 14.83
C LYS A 93 3.45 4.54 15.50
N ILE A 94 2.52 5.38 15.04
CA ILE A 94 1.09 5.22 15.29
C ILE A 94 0.52 4.61 14.02
N ILE A 95 -0.27 3.54 14.18
CA ILE A 95 -1.01 2.90 13.10
C ILE A 95 -2.49 3.17 13.37
N ILE A 96 -3.21 3.61 12.35
CA ILE A 96 -4.65 3.88 12.41
C ILE A 96 -5.29 3.03 11.31
N GLU A 97 -6.26 2.21 11.69
CA GLU A 97 -6.97 1.30 10.78
C GLU A 97 -8.46 1.59 10.86
N VAL A 98 -9.13 1.69 9.71
CA VAL A 98 -10.59 1.82 9.65
C VAL A 98 -11.19 0.45 9.94
N LEU A 99 -12.09 0.40 10.92
CA LEU A 99 -12.87 -0.80 11.21
C LEU A 99 -14.10 -0.75 10.30
N GLY A 100 -14.22 -1.74 9.41
CA GLY A 100 -15.30 -1.82 8.42
C GLY A 100 -16.65 -2.16 9.02
#